data_AF-A0A8E0RZT1-F1
#
_entry.id   AF-A0A8E0RZT1-F1
#
_cell.length_a   1.000
_cell.length_b   1.000
_cell.length_c   1.000
_cell.angle_alpha   90.00
_cell.angle_beta   90.00
_cell.angle_gamma   90.00
#
_symmetry.space_group_name_H-M   'P 1'
#
loop_
_entity.id
_entity.type
_entity.pdbx_description
1 polymer ?
#
loop_
_entity_poly.entity_id
_entity_poly.type
_entity_poly.pdbx_seq_one_letter_code
_entity_poly.pdbx_strand_id
1 'polypeptide(L)'
;TRRLLLVGNGGIATEIAHEVLGCQVVWTVKDASISTPFLDPSAARFLLDARDRALHANKPSSGPDQTGDQSGPTKIRRMRYVVSTDGHTDPSENLSESNATFSQLMLVPDNRSDQPVPIDNTVPTTSATGTSAKPVGVALGPDWAFGMDLHGSISAVPNDRLLKVVYKVHVRRLLTPDEFRESGLRSVNPFPDHSDFLDDWPVFVELTNDEVYGCDLIVSAVGVEASFQPASSVVSRSTADFFGTSFDLAPPSAGGGLLVDDQMQTSVPDVYAAGDCAFANWTWAPHWIQMRLWSQARQMGFQAAKTMFGHATGEKYVPLDFTFELFTHVTYFFGFKVVLLGLFNGQGLDLTSPDCYLLMRVTPGEEYVKCVMQSGRMQGALLIGETDLEETLENLIVNQLDLVNLEDSLLDPNVDLSDYFD
;
A
#
# COMPACT_ATOMS: atom_id res chain seq x y z
N THR A 1 -1.83 -20.17 -19.19
CA THR A 1 -1.31 -18.80 -19.41
C THR A 1 0.21 -18.85 -19.40
N ARG A 2 0.85 -18.47 -20.50
CA ARG A 2 2.31 -18.26 -20.63
C ARG A 2 2.68 -16.85 -20.21
N ARG A 3 1.88 -15.84 -20.57
CA ARG A 3 2.06 -14.45 -20.12
C ARG A 3 0.77 -13.80 -19.66
N LEU A 4 0.84 -13.18 -18.48
CA LEU A 4 -0.16 -12.31 -17.87
C LEU A 4 0.31 -10.85 -17.99
N LEU A 5 -0.51 -9.98 -18.55
CA LEU A 5 -0.38 -8.54 -18.36
C LEU A 5 -1.27 -8.11 -17.19
N LEU A 6 -0.67 -7.57 -16.14
CA LEU A 6 -1.35 -7.08 -14.97
C LEU A 6 -1.36 -5.55 -14.98
N VAL A 7 -2.54 -4.94 -14.92
CA VAL A 7 -2.73 -3.49 -14.94
C VAL A 7 -3.28 -3.02 -13.60
N GLY A 8 -2.61 -2.07 -12.95
CA GLY A 8 -3.07 -1.53 -11.66
C GLY A 8 -1.94 -1.44 -10.65
N ASN A 9 -2.14 -0.73 -9.54
CA ASN A 9 -1.10 -0.50 -8.53
C ASN A 9 -1.61 -0.57 -7.08
N GLY A 10 -2.83 -1.08 -6.89
CA GLY A 10 -3.40 -1.32 -5.56
C GLY A 10 -3.05 -2.70 -5.03
N GLY A 11 -3.52 -3.02 -3.81
CA GLY A 11 -3.16 -4.27 -3.13
C GLY A 11 -3.51 -5.53 -3.91
N ILE A 12 -4.62 -5.51 -4.66
CA ILE A 12 -5.00 -6.60 -5.57
C ILE A 12 -3.92 -6.88 -6.60
N ALA A 13 -3.41 -5.83 -7.26
CA ALA A 13 -2.37 -5.97 -8.26
C ALA A 13 -1.07 -6.46 -7.61
N THR A 14 -0.70 -5.89 -6.47
CA THR A 14 0.51 -6.29 -5.73
C THR A 14 0.51 -7.77 -5.37
N GLU A 15 -0.60 -8.28 -4.86
CA GLU A 15 -0.73 -9.69 -4.50
C GLU A 15 -0.78 -10.60 -5.71
N ILE A 16 -1.46 -10.22 -6.80
CA ILE A 16 -1.43 -11.01 -8.04
C ILE A 16 0.00 -11.07 -8.62
N ALA A 17 0.73 -9.94 -8.60
CA ALA A 17 2.11 -9.88 -9.06
C ALA A 17 3.04 -10.79 -8.22
N HIS A 18 2.71 -10.97 -6.94
CA HIS A 18 3.40 -11.94 -6.09
C HIS A 18 2.89 -13.36 -6.38
N GLU A 19 1.66 -13.69 -6.03
CA GLU A 19 1.12 -15.05 -5.91
C GLU A 19 1.06 -15.84 -7.23
N VAL A 20 0.96 -15.18 -8.39
CA VAL A 20 0.89 -15.90 -9.66
C VAL A 20 2.26 -16.46 -10.06
N LEU A 21 2.32 -17.79 -10.20
CA LEU A 21 3.52 -18.55 -10.56
C LEU A 21 3.39 -19.20 -11.94
N GLY A 22 4.47 -19.77 -12.46
CA GLY A 22 4.41 -20.58 -13.69
C GLY A 22 4.05 -19.82 -14.97
N CYS A 23 4.14 -18.49 -14.95
CA CYS A 23 3.98 -17.65 -16.14
C CYS A 23 4.84 -16.38 -16.05
N GLN A 24 5.02 -15.73 -17.19
CA GLN A 24 5.56 -14.38 -17.30
C GLN A 24 4.51 -13.36 -16.83
N VAL A 25 4.85 -12.51 -15.88
CA VAL A 25 4.01 -11.40 -15.42
C VAL A 25 4.63 -10.08 -15.86
N VAL A 26 3.90 -9.32 -16.69
CA VAL A 26 4.23 -7.93 -17.02
C VAL A 26 3.28 -7.03 -16.24
N TRP A 27 3.78 -6.43 -15.18
CA TRP A 27 3.00 -5.57 -14.28
C TRP A 27 3.15 -4.11 -14.67
N THR A 28 2.10 -3.53 -15.24
CA THR A 28 2.07 -2.14 -15.68
C THR A 28 1.47 -1.25 -14.60
N VAL A 29 2.25 -0.27 -14.14
CA VAL A 29 1.86 0.65 -13.08
C VAL A 29 1.92 2.09 -13.57
N LYS A 30 0.91 2.88 -13.21
CA LYS A 30 0.83 4.31 -13.58
C LYS A 30 1.80 5.19 -12.79
N ASP A 31 2.20 4.74 -11.60
CA ASP A 31 3.02 5.49 -10.66
C ASP A 31 4.51 5.21 -10.86
N ALA A 32 5.37 5.97 -10.16
CA ALA A 32 6.81 5.79 -10.17
C ALA A 32 7.30 4.68 -9.21
N SER A 33 6.39 4.11 -8.41
CA SER A 33 6.64 3.07 -7.42
C SER A 33 5.47 2.09 -7.41
N ILE A 34 5.71 0.87 -6.95
CA ILE A 34 4.64 -0.11 -6.76
C ILE A 34 3.84 0.17 -5.48
N SER A 35 2.60 -0.32 -5.44
CA SER A 35 1.73 -0.32 -4.26
C SER A 35 1.52 1.07 -3.64
N THR A 36 1.58 2.14 -4.44
CA THR A 36 1.57 3.53 -3.96
C THR A 36 0.41 3.91 -3.02
N PRO A 37 -0.81 3.34 -3.14
CA PRO A 37 -1.87 3.60 -2.16
C PRO A 37 -1.51 3.19 -0.72
N PHE A 38 -0.55 2.28 -0.54
CA PHE A 38 -0.16 1.70 0.74
C PHE A 38 1.31 1.99 1.11
N LEU A 39 2.20 2.08 0.12
CA LEU A 39 3.64 2.15 0.34
C LEU A 39 4.24 3.42 -0.25
N ASP A 40 5.16 4.03 0.50
CA ASP A 40 6.08 5.00 -0.07
C ASP A 40 7.17 4.30 -0.92
N PRO A 41 7.97 5.05 -1.71
CA PRO A 41 9.00 4.46 -2.57
C PRO A 41 10.09 3.67 -1.81
N SER A 42 10.37 4.02 -0.55
CA SER A 42 11.39 3.33 0.24
C SER A 42 10.91 1.95 0.70
N ALA A 43 9.67 1.88 1.20
CA ALA A 43 9.02 0.63 1.58
C ALA A 43 8.77 -0.29 0.37
N ALA A 44 8.36 0.27 -0.76
CA ALA A 44 8.20 -0.50 -2.00
C ALA A 44 9.54 -1.11 -2.47
N ARG A 45 10.62 -0.34 -2.40
CA ARG A 45 11.97 -0.83 -2.72
C ARG A 45 12.43 -1.92 -1.76
N PHE A 46 12.17 -1.76 -0.46
CA PHE A 46 12.46 -2.79 0.53
C PHE A 46 11.83 -4.14 0.16
N LEU A 47 10.53 -4.17 -0.20
CA LEU A 47 9.84 -5.40 -0.58
C LEU A 47 10.41 -6.05 -1.85
N LEU A 48 10.74 -5.25 -2.87
CA LEU A 48 11.36 -5.74 -4.09
C LEU A 48 12.76 -6.32 -3.83
N ASP A 49 13.58 -5.62 -3.05
CA ASP A 49 14.92 -6.08 -2.68
C ASP A 49 14.87 -7.34 -1.81
N ALA A 50 13.90 -7.43 -0.88
CA ALA A 50 13.67 -8.60 -0.05
C ALA A 50 13.23 -9.83 -0.87
N ARG A 51 12.33 -9.62 -1.83
CA ARG A 51 11.95 -10.65 -2.81
C ARG A 51 13.16 -11.15 -3.60
N ASP A 52 13.97 -10.25 -4.14
CA ASP A 52 15.14 -10.62 -4.95
C ASP A 52 16.16 -11.43 -4.15
N ARG A 53 16.37 -11.09 -2.87
CA ARG A 53 17.19 -11.89 -1.94
C ARG A 53 16.64 -13.29 -1.74
N ALA A 54 15.33 -13.44 -1.52
CA ALA A 54 14.70 -14.75 -1.35
C ALA A 54 14.83 -15.63 -2.60
N LEU A 55 14.80 -15.03 -3.81
CA LEU A 55 15.05 -15.74 -5.07
C LEU A 55 16.52 -16.20 -5.17
N HIS A 56 17.47 -15.37 -4.74
CA HIS A 56 18.90 -15.72 -4.76
C HIS A 56 19.31 -16.77 -3.72
N ALA A 57 18.74 -16.72 -2.50
CA ALA A 57 19.04 -17.68 -1.44
C ALA A 57 18.63 -19.13 -1.82
N ASN A 58 17.66 -19.28 -2.70
CA ASN A 58 17.13 -20.58 -3.14
C ASN A 58 17.79 -21.13 -4.42
N LYS A 59 18.87 -20.51 -4.93
CA LYS A 59 19.71 -21.09 -6.00
C LYS A 59 20.77 -22.00 -5.36
N PRO A 60 20.95 -23.26 -5.83
CA PRO A 60 21.93 -24.18 -5.25
C PRO A 60 23.34 -23.59 -5.40
N SER A 61 24.02 -23.35 -4.27
CA SER A 61 25.38 -22.85 -4.27
C SER A 61 26.34 -23.93 -4.79
N SER A 62 27.07 -23.62 -5.86
CA SER A 62 28.23 -24.40 -6.29
C SER A 62 29.45 -23.96 -5.47
N GLY A 63 29.54 -24.36 -4.20
CA GLY A 63 30.72 -24.12 -3.36
C GLY A 63 30.47 -24.39 -1.88
N PRO A 64 31.45 -24.92 -1.13
CA PRO A 64 31.35 -25.03 0.32
C PRO A 64 31.52 -23.65 0.97
N ASP A 65 30.82 -23.44 2.08
CA ASP A 65 30.82 -22.26 2.96
C ASP A 65 30.05 -21.01 2.49
N GLN A 66 28.82 -20.87 3.00
CA GLN A 66 28.38 -19.73 3.85
C GLN A 66 26.88 -19.89 4.20
N THR A 67 26.57 -20.76 5.16
CA THR A 67 25.34 -20.67 5.95
C THR A 67 25.58 -19.66 7.08
N GLY A 68 25.76 -18.40 6.69
CA GLY A 68 25.75 -17.26 7.61
C GLY A 68 24.44 -16.50 7.39
N ASP A 69 23.91 -15.93 8.47
CA ASP A 69 22.78 -15.02 8.49
C ASP A 69 22.83 -14.04 7.28
N GLN A 70 21.88 -14.17 6.34
CA GLN A 70 21.86 -13.36 5.12
C GLN A 70 21.24 -11.98 5.34
N SER A 71 20.83 -11.67 6.57
CA SER A 71 20.35 -10.36 6.96
C SER A 71 21.54 -9.38 7.05
N GLY A 72 21.35 -8.19 6.46
CA GLY A 72 22.30 -7.09 6.67
C GLY A 72 22.14 -6.52 8.09
N PRO A 73 23.12 -5.75 8.62
CA PRO A 73 22.96 -5.15 9.93
C PRO A 73 21.72 -4.24 9.99
N THR A 74 20.96 -4.32 11.08
CA THR A 74 19.85 -3.41 11.39
C THR A 74 20.32 -1.97 11.40
N LYS A 75 19.56 -1.08 10.76
CA LYS A 75 19.88 0.34 10.68
C LYS A 75 18.73 1.15 11.24
N ILE A 76 19.02 1.95 12.27
CA ILE A 76 18.11 2.96 12.80
C ILE A 76 18.52 4.32 12.24
N ARG A 77 17.55 5.10 11.74
CA ARG A 77 17.79 6.40 11.11
C ARG A 77 16.66 7.39 11.40
N ARG A 78 17.05 8.64 11.65
CA ARG A 78 16.17 9.80 11.60
C ARG A 78 16.22 10.42 10.21
N MET A 79 15.07 10.58 9.57
CA MET A 79 14.96 11.07 8.19
C MET A 79 13.93 12.19 8.11
N ARG A 80 13.94 12.97 7.02
CA ARG A 80 12.91 13.97 6.71
C ARG A 80 12.66 14.06 5.21
N TYR A 81 11.47 14.49 4.83
CA TYR A 81 11.19 14.81 3.43
C TYR A 81 11.62 16.24 3.10
N VAL A 82 12.17 16.40 1.89
CA VAL A 82 12.50 17.70 1.28
C VAL A 82 11.97 17.74 -0.15
N VAL A 83 11.71 18.93 -0.66
CA VAL A 83 11.30 19.10 -2.06
C VAL A 83 12.54 19.04 -2.96
N SER A 84 12.55 18.14 -3.95
CA SER A 84 13.60 18.11 -4.97
C SER A 84 13.49 19.35 -5.88
N THR A 85 14.60 20.08 -6.06
CA THR A 85 14.67 21.29 -6.90
C THR A 85 15.21 21.05 -8.31
N ASP A 86 15.39 19.80 -8.73
CA ASP A 86 16.07 19.48 -9.99
C ASP A 86 15.12 19.53 -11.20
N GLY A 87 14.80 20.74 -11.63
CA GLY A 87 14.35 21.05 -12.98
C GLY A 87 15.49 21.64 -13.79
N HIS A 88 16.41 20.83 -14.30
CA HIS A 88 17.30 21.28 -15.39
C HIS A 88 16.46 21.38 -16.67
N THR A 89 15.91 22.56 -16.95
CA THR A 89 15.48 22.93 -18.30
C THR A 89 16.72 23.14 -19.16
N ASP A 90 16.98 22.22 -20.08
CA ASP A 90 17.83 22.49 -21.24
C ASP A 90 17.16 23.61 -22.05
N PRO A 91 17.82 24.74 -22.38
CA PRO A 91 17.16 25.91 -22.95
C PRO A 91 16.87 25.79 -24.46
N SER A 92 16.54 24.59 -24.95
CA SER A 92 16.18 24.39 -26.34
C SER A 92 15.08 23.35 -26.51
N GLU A 93 13.85 23.67 -26.09
CA GLU A 93 12.65 23.13 -26.74
C GLU A 93 11.44 24.02 -26.44
N ASN A 94 10.99 24.74 -27.46
CA ASN A 94 9.74 25.47 -27.47
C ASN A 94 8.60 24.46 -27.67
N LEU A 95 7.89 24.08 -26.61
CA LEU A 95 6.52 23.57 -26.74
C LEU A 95 5.64 24.07 -25.58
N SER A 96 4.60 24.79 -25.96
CA SER A 96 3.46 25.19 -25.17
C SER A 96 2.59 23.98 -24.83
N GLU A 97 2.47 23.63 -23.55
CA GLU A 97 1.25 23.18 -22.87
C GLU A 97 1.58 22.92 -21.38
N SER A 98 0.56 23.03 -20.53
CA SER A 98 0.65 23.19 -19.07
C SER A 98 1.42 22.08 -18.34
N ASN A 99 2.70 22.31 -18.05
CA ASN A 99 3.47 21.52 -17.09
C ASN A 99 3.20 22.00 -15.67
N ALA A 100 2.30 21.31 -14.95
CA ALA A 100 2.35 21.30 -13.50
C ALA A 100 3.62 20.54 -13.09
N THR A 101 4.66 21.26 -12.67
CA THR A 101 5.88 20.69 -12.10
C THR A 101 5.49 19.90 -10.86
N PHE A 102 5.51 18.57 -10.94
CA PHE A 102 5.36 17.70 -9.77
C PHE A 102 6.62 17.88 -8.90
N SER A 103 6.51 18.65 -7.83
CA SER A 103 7.54 18.74 -6.80
C SER A 103 7.66 17.36 -6.14
N GLN A 104 8.71 16.61 -6.48
CA GLN A 104 8.93 15.27 -5.94
C GLN A 104 9.53 15.38 -4.54
N LEU A 105 8.91 14.73 -3.55
CA LEU A 105 9.47 14.60 -2.21
C LEU A 105 10.64 13.61 -2.23
N MET A 106 11.77 14.02 -1.65
CA MET A 106 12.96 13.22 -1.49
C MET A 106 13.21 12.99 0.00
N LEU A 107 13.55 11.76 0.38
CA LEU A 107 13.86 11.41 1.76
C LEU A 107 15.36 11.59 2.04
N VAL A 108 15.71 12.41 3.04
CA VAL A 108 17.10 12.73 3.40
C VAL A 108 17.34 12.56 4.90
N PRO A 109 18.59 12.31 5.36
CA PRO A 109 18.90 12.28 6.79
C PRO A 109 18.58 13.60 7.50
N ASP A 110 18.09 13.52 8.74
CA ASP A 110 17.78 14.70 9.57
C ASP A 110 18.93 14.97 10.57
N ASN A 111 19.87 15.84 10.18
CA ASN A 111 21.13 16.08 10.91
C ASN A 111 21.00 17.11 12.07
N ARG A 112 19.93 17.08 12.87
CA ARG A 112 19.86 17.91 14.09
C ARG A 112 20.72 17.31 15.20
N SER A 113 22.01 17.67 15.18
CA SER A 113 23.04 17.57 16.23
C SER A 113 23.14 16.24 17.00
N ASP A 114 24.06 15.39 16.53
CA ASP A 114 24.77 14.39 17.31
C ASP A 114 25.42 15.01 18.57
N GLN A 115 24.99 14.56 19.75
CA GLN A 115 25.84 14.49 20.94
C GLN A 115 25.83 13.01 21.38
N PRO A 116 26.94 12.27 21.18
CA PRO A 116 26.98 10.86 21.55
C PRO A 116 27.04 10.70 23.07
N VAL A 117 26.07 9.99 23.64
CA VAL A 117 26.10 9.50 25.03
C VAL A 117 26.73 8.10 25.03
N PRO A 118 27.64 7.75 25.96
CA PRO A 118 28.33 6.46 25.95
C PRO A 118 27.38 5.33 26.38
N ILE A 119 27.32 4.26 25.59
CA ILE A 119 26.62 3.02 25.93
C ILE A 119 27.53 2.17 26.83
N ASP A 120 27.06 1.88 28.05
CA ASP A 120 27.72 0.98 29.00
C ASP A 120 27.24 -0.46 28.80
N ASN A 121 28.17 -1.37 28.57
CA ASN A 121 27.92 -2.77 28.23
C ASN A 121 27.92 -3.63 29.49
N THR A 122 26.75 -3.92 30.08
CA THR A 122 26.57 -5.15 30.88
C THR A 122 25.11 -5.61 30.90
N VAL A 123 24.81 -6.75 30.25
CA VAL A 123 23.58 -7.52 30.49
C VAL A 123 23.91 -9.01 30.54
N PRO A 124 23.38 -9.79 31.51
CA PRO A 124 23.37 -11.24 31.48
C PRO A 124 22.11 -11.79 30.76
N THR A 125 22.33 -12.79 29.91
CA THR A 125 21.33 -13.54 29.13
C THR A 125 20.42 -14.43 29.97
N THR A 126 19.11 -14.39 29.72
CA THR A 126 18.20 -15.53 29.94
C THR A 126 17.27 -15.71 28.74
N SER A 127 17.13 -16.97 28.32
CA SER A 127 16.39 -17.42 27.13
C SER A 127 14.95 -17.79 27.46
N ALA A 128 13.99 -17.31 26.67
CA ALA A 128 12.63 -17.83 26.64
C ALA A 128 12.23 -18.18 25.19
N THR A 129 11.82 -19.43 25.01
CA THR A 129 11.31 -20.01 23.76
C THR A 129 9.80 -19.79 23.67
N GLY A 130 9.34 -19.13 22.61
CA GLY A 130 7.92 -18.98 22.28
C GLY A 130 7.64 -19.36 20.83
N THR A 131 6.74 -20.32 20.63
CA THR A 131 6.26 -20.82 19.34
C THR A 131 5.33 -19.81 18.67
N SER A 132 5.64 -19.38 17.44
CA SER A 132 4.84 -18.42 16.67
C SER A 132 3.64 -19.08 15.99
N ALA A 133 2.44 -18.60 16.31
CA ALA A 133 1.24 -18.77 15.49
C ALA A 133 1.01 -17.44 14.75
N LYS A 134 0.96 -17.48 13.41
CA LYS A 134 0.82 -16.29 12.56
C LYS A 134 -0.57 -15.65 12.74
N PRO A 135 -0.67 -14.33 13.00
CA PRO A 135 -1.95 -13.63 13.05
C PRO A 135 -2.50 -13.37 11.64
N VAL A 136 -3.83 -13.50 11.49
CA VAL A 136 -4.58 -13.35 10.23
C VAL A 136 -4.92 -11.87 10.00
N GLY A 137 -4.38 -11.24 8.95
CA GLY A 137 -4.60 -9.83 8.59
C GLY A 137 -5.47 -9.65 7.33
N VAL A 138 -6.44 -8.73 7.34
CA VAL A 138 -7.57 -8.65 6.40
C VAL A 138 -7.57 -7.44 5.44
N ALA A 139 -7.04 -7.66 4.23
CA ALA A 139 -7.35 -6.98 2.96
C ALA A 139 -7.42 -8.06 1.89
N LEU A 140 -8.38 -8.02 0.93
CA LEU A 140 -8.75 -9.18 0.07
C LEU A 140 -8.42 -10.48 0.81
N GLY A 141 -9.18 -10.79 1.87
CA GLY A 141 -8.69 -11.52 3.06
C GLY A 141 -7.56 -12.51 2.78
N PRO A 142 -6.55 -12.62 3.66
CA PRO A 142 -5.15 -13.05 3.41
C PRO A 142 -4.98 -14.42 2.73
N ASP A 143 -6.09 -15.12 2.61
CA ASP A 143 -6.33 -16.42 2.05
C ASP A 143 -7.10 -16.35 0.71
N TRP A 144 -7.09 -15.24 -0.02
CA TRP A 144 -7.86 -15.10 -1.27
C TRP A 144 -7.42 -16.13 -2.33
N ALA A 145 -6.15 -16.54 -2.27
CA ALA A 145 -5.57 -17.63 -3.05
C ALA A 145 -5.40 -18.93 -2.23
N PHE A 146 -5.85 -18.98 -0.97
CA PHE A 146 -5.67 -20.14 -0.11
C PHE A 146 -6.36 -21.38 -0.68
N GLY A 147 -5.59 -22.45 -0.79
CA GLY A 147 -6.05 -23.70 -1.41
C GLY A 147 -6.20 -23.63 -2.93
N MET A 148 -5.81 -22.52 -3.57
CA MET A 148 -5.79 -22.38 -5.03
C MET A 148 -4.34 -22.50 -5.53
N ASP A 149 -4.14 -23.31 -6.57
CA ASP A 149 -2.87 -23.38 -7.30
C ASP A 149 -2.92 -22.38 -8.46
N LEU A 150 -2.40 -21.16 -8.23
CA LEU A 150 -2.34 -20.10 -9.23
C LEU A 150 -1.11 -20.25 -10.14
N HIS A 151 -1.04 -21.38 -10.84
CA HIS A 151 0.10 -21.72 -11.70
C HIS A 151 -0.24 -21.61 -13.19
N GLY A 152 0.65 -20.94 -13.94
CA GLY A 152 0.60 -20.87 -15.40
C GLY A 152 1.09 -22.14 -16.09
N SER A 153 1.30 -22.04 -17.40
CA SER A 153 1.67 -23.20 -18.24
C SER A 153 3.18 -23.38 -18.44
N ILE A 154 4.02 -22.49 -17.91
CA ILE A 154 5.47 -22.64 -17.98
C ILE A 154 5.87 -23.70 -16.96
N SER A 155 6.45 -24.82 -17.42
CA SER A 155 6.94 -25.89 -16.55
C SER A 155 7.99 -25.32 -15.61
N ALA A 156 7.88 -25.63 -14.31
CA ALA A 156 8.65 -25.04 -13.23
C ALA A 156 10.15 -24.91 -13.58
N VAL A 157 10.59 -23.71 -13.92
CA VAL A 157 11.98 -23.32 -13.68
C VAL A 157 12.06 -23.14 -12.16
N PRO A 158 12.89 -23.91 -11.43
CA PRO A 158 12.98 -23.76 -9.99
C PRO A 158 13.32 -22.30 -9.67
N ASN A 159 12.40 -21.63 -8.97
CA ASN A 159 12.64 -20.36 -8.28
C ASN A 159 12.87 -19.10 -9.12
N ASP A 160 12.42 -19.01 -10.38
CA ASP A 160 12.35 -17.70 -11.07
C ASP A 160 10.89 -17.26 -11.25
N ARG A 161 10.42 -16.39 -10.35
CA ARG A 161 9.20 -15.60 -10.57
C ARG A 161 9.49 -14.58 -11.67
N LEU A 162 9.04 -14.86 -12.89
CA LEU A 162 9.24 -13.99 -14.05
C LEU A 162 8.34 -12.76 -13.96
N LEU A 163 8.76 -11.75 -13.20
CA LEU A 163 8.02 -10.51 -13.00
C LEU A 163 8.81 -9.32 -13.56
N LYS A 164 8.24 -8.62 -14.54
CA LYS A 164 8.73 -7.35 -15.06
C LYS A 164 7.73 -6.26 -14.69
N VAL A 165 8.19 -5.25 -13.96
CA VAL A 165 7.39 -4.05 -13.66
C VAL A 165 7.70 -2.98 -14.69
N VAL A 166 6.66 -2.40 -15.30
CA VAL A 166 6.74 -1.28 -16.24
C VAL A 166 6.09 -0.08 -15.57
N TYR A 167 6.87 0.94 -15.25
CA TYR A 167 6.44 2.12 -14.49
C TYR A 167 5.97 3.26 -15.39
N LYS A 168 5.16 4.16 -14.82
CA LYS A 168 4.68 5.39 -15.48
C LYS A 168 3.97 5.13 -16.82
N VAL A 169 3.17 4.07 -16.89
CA VAL A 169 2.46 3.66 -18.11
C VAL A 169 0.97 3.45 -17.86
N HIS A 170 0.18 3.63 -18.93
CA HIS A 170 -1.21 3.20 -19.01
C HIS A 170 -1.39 2.28 -20.23
N VAL A 171 -2.45 1.49 -20.23
CA VAL A 171 -2.91 0.79 -21.45
C VAL A 171 -3.46 1.84 -22.41
N ARG A 172 -2.83 1.98 -23.57
CA ARG A 172 -3.28 2.87 -24.65
C ARG A 172 -4.41 2.23 -25.44
N ARG A 173 -4.25 0.97 -25.84
CA ARG A 173 -5.28 0.17 -26.50
C ARG A 173 -4.97 -1.32 -26.45
N LEU A 174 -6.01 -2.12 -26.68
CA LEU A 174 -5.92 -3.56 -26.90
C LEU A 174 -6.00 -3.82 -28.41
N LEU A 175 -5.25 -4.81 -28.88
CA LEU A 175 -5.17 -5.20 -30.28
C LEU A 175 -5.40 -6.71 -30.39
N THR A 176 -6.25 -7.11 -31.33
CA THR A 176 -6.35 -8.48 -31.80
C THR A 176 -5.08 -8.88 -32.59
N PRO A 177 -4.85 -10.18 -32.85
CA PRO A 177 -3.70 -10.62 -33.62
C PRO A 177 -3.66 -10.06 -35.06
N ASP A 178 -4.83 -9.87 -35.69
CA ASP A 178 -4.94 -9.25 -37.01
C ASP A 178 -4.59 -7.76 -36.95
N GLU A 179 -5.18 -7.00 -36.02
CA GLU A 179 -4.89 -5.57 -35.85
C GLU A 179 -3.41 -5.32 -35.52
N PHE A 180 -2.79 -6.18 -34.71
CA PHE A 180 -1.36 -6.12 -34.43
C PHE A 180 -0.52 -6.32 -35.70
N ARG A 181 -0.82 -7.34 -36.51
CA ARG A 181 -0.13 -7.59 -37.79
C ARG A 181 -0.28 -6.42 -38.77
N GLU A 182 -1.46 -5.82 -38.85
CA GLU A 182 -1.74 -4.68 -39.72
C GLU A 182 -1.07 -3.39 -39.24
N SER A 183 -0.89 -3.23 -37.93
CA SER A 183 -0.30 -2.02 -37.34
C SER A 183 1.18 -1.82 -37.67
N GLY A 184 1.90 -2.88 -38.03
CA GLY A 184 3.37 -2.85 -38.22
C GLY A 184 4.18 -2.67 -36.93
N LEU A 185 3.52 -2.72 -35.75
CA LEU A 185 4.16 -2.64 -34.45
C LEU A 185 5.00 -3.90 -34.16
N ARG A 186 5.92 -3.79 -33.20
CA ARG A 186 6.73 -4.92 -32.71
C ARG A 186 6.46 -5.14 -31.24
N SER A 187 6.27 -6.39 -30.85
CA SER A 187 6.14 -6.78 -29.46
C SER A 187 7.52 -6.74 -28.77
N VAL A 188 7.52 -6.43 -27.49
CA VAL A 188 8.69 -6.48 -26.62
C VAL A 188 8.78 -7.88 -26.02
N ASN A 189 10.01 -8.44 -25.96
CA ASN A 189 10.28 -9.59 -25.11
C ASN A 189 10.66 -9.12 -23.70
N PRO A 190 9.80 -9.26 -22.68
CA PRO A 190 10.12 -8.88 -21.31
C PRO A 190 11.20 -9.76 -20.66
N PHE A 191 11.43 -10.99 -21.16
CA PHE A 191 12.35 -11.97 -20.58
C PHE A 191 13.21 -12.62 -21.66
N PRO A 192 14.28 -11.95 -22.15
CA PRO A 192 15.08 -12.41 -23.29
C PRO A 192 15.81 -13.73 -23.06
N ASP A 193 16.17 -14.03 -21.81
CA ASP A 193 16.90 -15.26 -21.43
C ASP A 193 16.01 -16.51 -21.38
N HIS A 194 14.68 -16.34 -21.44
CA HIS A 194 13.73 -17.44 -21.46
C HIS A 194 13.23 -17.66 -22.89
N SER A 195 13.94 -18.53 -23.61
CA SER A 195 13.75 -18.80 -25.03
C SER A 195 12.44 -19.52 -25.33
N ASP A 196 11.47 -18.81 -25.90
CA ASP A 196 10.48 -19.26 -26.89
C ASP A 196 9.69 -18.02 -27.38
N PHE A 197 10.32 -17.23 -28.25
CA PHE A 197 9.70 -16.03 -28.81
C PHE A 197 8.92 -16.37 -30.08
N LEU A 198 7.69 -16.83 -29.91
CA LEU A 198 6.67 -16.84 -30.96
C LEU A 198 5.67 -15.73 -30.66
N ASP A 199 5.53 -14.77 -31.58
CA ASP A 199 4.50 -13.71 -31.53
C ASP A 199 3.11 -14.22 -31.91
N ASP A 200 2.74 -15.36 -31.33
CA ASP A 200 1.42 -15.95 -31.45
C ASP A 200 0.71 -15.78 -30.10
N TRP A 201 0.10 -14.60 -29.93
CA TRP A 201 -0.61 -14.20 -28.72
C TRP A 201 -2.07 -13.90 -29.07
N PRO A 202 -3.05 -14.30 -28.24
CA PRO A 202 -4.46 -14.01 -28.50
C PRO A 202 -4.81 -12.53 -28.34
N VAL A 203 -4.01 -11.75 -27.61
CA VAL A 203 -4.19 -10.31 -27.44
C VAL A 203 -2.84 -9.61 -27.30
N PHE A 204 -2.75 -8.40 -27.86
CA PHE A 204 -1.62 -7.49 -27.72
C PHE A 204 -2.06 -6.22 -27.01
N VAL A 205 -1.19 -5.68 -26.17
CA VAL A 205 -1.47 -4.47 -25.38
C VAL A 205 -0.40 -3.43 -25.68
N GLU A 206 -0.83 -2.30 -26.24
CA GLU A 206 0.03 -1.15 -26.47
C GLU A 206 -0.05 -0.23 -25.24
N LEU A 207 1.13 0.13 -24.71
CA LEU A 207 1.27 1.01 -23.57
C LEU A 207 1.57 2.45 -24.00
N THR A 208 1.40 3.39 -23.07
CA THR A 208 1.67 4.82 -23.35
C THR A 208 3.15 5.15 -23.59
N ASN A 209 4.07 4.25 -23.25
CA ASN A 209 5.50 4.35 -23.57
C ASN A 209 5.89 3.68 -24.90
N ASP A 210 4.90 3.36 -25.75
CA ASP A 210 5.05 2.71 -27.04
C ASP A 210 5.51 1.24 -27.00
N GLU A 211 5.75 0.67 -25.81
CA GLU A 211 5.98 -0.76 -25.66
C GLU A 211 4.68 -1.53 -25.95
N VAL A 212 4.81 -2.64 -26.69
CA VAL A 212 3.69 -3.54 -26.99
C VAL A 212 3.99 -4.91 -26.40
N TYR A 213 3.05 -5.48 -25.65
CA TYR A 213 3.18 -6.82 -25.07
C TYR A 213 2.07 -7.73 -25.58
N GLY A 214 2.43 -8.81 -26.25
CA GLY A 214 1.52 -9.93 -26.50
C GLY A 214 1.34 -10.77 -25.24
N CYS A 215 0.12 -11.18 -24.89
CA CYS A 215 -0.17 -11.96 -23.68
C CYS A 215 -1.37 -12.90 -23.87
N ASP A 216 -1.53 -13.88 -22.98
CA ASP A 216 -2.69 -14.79 -23.01
C ASP A 216 -3.85 -14.30 -22.12
N LEU A 217 -3.55 -13.46 -21.12
CA LEU A 217 -4.50 -12.95 -20.15
C LEU A 217 -4.13 -11.52 -19.77
N ILE A 218 -5.16 -10.68 -19.63
CA ILE A 218 -5.05 -9.33 -19.07
C ILE A 218 -5.89 -9.28 -17.80
N VAL A 219 -5.29 -8.85 -16.69
CA VAL A 219 -6.00 -8.58 -15.43
C VAL A 219 -5.98 -7.09 -15.17
N SER A 220 -7.17 -6.50 -15.04
CA SER A 220 -7.36 -5.09 -14.71
C SER A 220 -7.73 -4.94 -13.23
N ALA A 221 -6.79 -4.40 -12.44
CA ALA A 221 -6.87 -4.16 -11.01
C ALA A 221 -6.62 -2.66 -10.70
N VAL A 222 -7.31 -1.78 -11.44
CA VAL A 222 -7.10 -0.33 -11.43
C VAL A 222 -7.87 0.44 -10.34
N GLY A 223 -8.57 -0.29 -9.46
CA GLY A 223 -9.44 0.28 -8.43
C GLY A 223 -10.93 0.10 -8.75
N VAL A 224 -11.78 0.51 -7.80
CA VAL A 224 -13.24 0.43 -7.91
C VAL A 224 -13.87 1.79 -7.63
N GLU A 225 -14.94 2.09 -8.35
CA GLU A 225 -15.80 3.25 -8.11
C GLU A 225 -17.01 2.85 -7.25
N ALA A 226 -17.50 3.76 -6.40
CA ALA A 226 -18.71 3.48 -5.64
C ALA A 226 -19.91 3.36 -6.59
N SER A 227 -20.76 2.36 -6.35
CA SER A 227 -21.88 2.02 -7.24
C SER A 227 -22.98 3.09 -7.36
N PHE A 228 -22.94 4.15 -6.54
CA PHE A 228 -23.93 5.23 -6.50
C PHE A 228 -23.52 6.50 -7.26
N GLN A 229 -22.47 6.45 -8.09
CA GLN A 229 -22.12 7.61 -8.91
C GLN A 229 -23.18 7.86 -10.00
N PRO A 230 -23.58 9.11 -10.28
CA PRO A 230 -24.54 9.41 -11.33
C PRO A 230 -24.00 8.93 -12.67
N ALA A 231 -24.79 8.14 -13.41
CA ALA A 231 -24.44 7.78 -14.77
C ALA A 231 -24.37 9.06 -15.63
N SER A 232 -23.17 9.37 -16.14
CA SER A 232 -22.80 10.46 -17.07
C SER A 232 -22.03 11.64 -16.46
N SER A 233 -20.82 11.78 -16.99
CA SER A 233 -19.69 12.68 -16.68
C SER A 233 -19.90 14.19 -16.95
N VAL A 234 -21.11 14.74 -16.84
CA VAL A 234 -21.34 16.16 -17.24
C VAL A 234 -21.96 17.03 -16.16
N VAL A 235 -22.31 16.51 -14.98
CA VAL A 235 -22.81 17.39 -13.91
C VAL A 235 -22.25 16.96 -12.56
N SER A 236 -21.57 17.89 -11.89
CA SER A 236 -21.39 17.90 -10.44
C SER A 236 -22.77 17.90 -9.78
N ARG A 237 -23.40 16.73 -9.66
CA ARG A 237 -24.59 16.57 -8.83
C ARG A 237 -24.11 15.99 -7.52
N SER A 238 -24.29 16.77 -6.46
CA SER A 238 -24.21 16.32 -5.08
C SER A 238 -25.33 15.34 -4.74
N THR A 239 -26.17 14.95 -5.71
CA THR A 239 -27.28 14.03 -5.53
C THR A 239 -27.40 13.02 -6.66
N ALA A 240 -27.90 11.82 -6.35
CA ALA A 240 -28.37 10.87 -7.35
C ALA A 240 -29.79 10.38 -7.06
N ASP A 241 -30.60 10.34 -8.11
CA ASP A 241 -31.95 9.81 -8.07
C ASP A 241 -31.92 8.29 -8.29
N PHE A 242 -32.13 7.54 -7.23
CA PHE A 242 -32.31 6.09 -7.27
C PHE A 242 -33.70 5.74 -6.75
N PHE A 243 -34.43 4.91 -7.50
CA PHE A 243 -35.81 4.51 -7.15
C PHE A 243 -36.79 5.67 -6.95
N GLY A 244 -36.53 6.85 -7.55
CA GLY A 244 -37.33 8.06 -7.35
C GLY A 244 -36.99 8.87 -6.10
N THR A 245 -35.88 8.52 -5.42
CA THR A 245 -35.39 9.18 -4.21
C THR A 245 -34.00 9.76 -4.44
N SER A 246 -33.79 10.99 -4.00
CA SER A 246 -32.51 11.69 -4.10
C SER A 246 -31.63 11.41 -2.87
N PHE A 247 -30.42 10.89 -3.11
CA PHE A 247 -29.41 10.67 -2.08
C PHE A 247 -28.28 11.69 -2.19
N ASP A 248 -27.77 12.19 -1.07
CA ASP A 248 -26.58 13.04 -1.06
C ASP A 248 -25.32 12.22 -1.32
N LEU A 249 -24.43 12.73 -2.17
CA LEU A 249 -23.23 12.04 -2.64
C LEU A 249 -21.95 12.82 -2.37
N ALA A 250 -20.89 12.09 -2.05
CA ALA A 250 -19.54 12.62 -2.08
C ALA A 250 -19.12 12.93 -3.53
N PRO A 251 -18.29 13.97 -3.76
CA PRO A 251 -17.80 14.26 -5.09
C PRO A 251 -16.90 13.11 -5.60
N PRO A 252 -16.89 12.81 -6.91
CA PRO A 252 -16.01 11.78 -7.48
C PRO A 252 -14.52 12.01 -7.17
N SER A 253 -14.10 13.28 -7.01
CA SER A 253 -12.74 13.65 -6.62
C SER A 253 -12.35 13.19 -5.20
N ALA A 254 -13.33 12.97 -4.32
CA ALA A 254 -13.13 12.37 -3.00
C ALA A 254 -13.35 10.84 -3.02
N GLY A 255 -13.58 10.24 -4.20
CA GLY A 255 -13.88 8.83 -4.40
C GLY A 255 -15.35 8.51 -4.65
N GLY A 256 -16.26 9.46 -4.37
CA GLY A 256 -17.71 9.28 -4.49
C GLY A 256 -18.32 8.29 -3.47
N GLY A 257 -19.62 8.09 -3.58
CA GLY A 257 -20.40 7.24 -2.65
C GLY A 257 -21.50 8.02 -1.94
N LEU A 258 -22.40 7.31 -1.28
CA LEU A 258 -23.47 7.88 -0.47
C LEU A 258 -22.88 8.57 0.76
N LEU A 259 -23.17 9.85 0.98
CA LEU A 259 -22.79 10.49 2.23
C LEU A 259 -23.56 9.85 3.38
N VAL A 260 -22.82 9.46 4.42
CA VAL A 260 -23.39 8.96 5.67
C VAL A 260 -22.88 9.73 6.87
N ASP A 261 -23.75 9.97 7.85
CA ASP A 261 -23.38 10.56 9.13
C ASP A 261 -22.69 9.55 10.07
N ASP A 262 -22.40 9.97 11.30
CA ASP A 262 -21.79 9.15 12.36
C ASP A 262 -22.71 8.01 12.86
N GLN A 263 -23.97 7.98 12.41
CA GLN A 263 -24.90 6.88 12.64
C GLN A 263 -25.08 5.99 11.41
N MET A 264 -24.25 6.15 10.38
CA MET A 264 -24.31 5.48 9.09
C MET A 264 -25.60 5.78 8.30
N GLN A 265 -26.34 6.83 8.66
CA GLN A 265 -27.57 7.24 7.99
C GLN A 265 -27.25 8.07 6.76
N THR A 266 -27.97 7.79 5.67
CA THR A 266 -27.92 8.63 4.47
C THR A 266 -28.80 9.87 4.64
N SER A 267 -28.86 10.73 3.62
CA SER A 267 -29.81 11.85 3.57
C SER A 267 -31.30 11.43 3.55
N VAL A 268 -31.58 10.13 3.32
CA VAL A 268 -32.92 9.57 3.29
C VAL A 268 -33.24 8.91 4.64
N PRO A 269 -34.33 9.30 5.31
CA PRO A 269 -34.73 8.70 6.58
C PRO A 269 -34.85 7.18 6.50
N ASP A 270 -34.40 6.49 7.55
CA ASP A 270 -34.42 5.04 7.69
C ASP A 270 -33.61 4.26 6.63
N VAL A 271 -32.77 4.95 5.84
CA VAL A 271 -31.83 4.32 4.89
C VAL A 271 -30.40 4.56 5.35
N TYR A 272 -29.65 3.47 5.47
CA TYR A 272 -28.26 3.45 5.93
C TYR A 272 -27.36 2.89 4.84
N ALA A 273 -26.09 3.28 4.85
CA ALA A 273 -25.10 2.73 3.94
C ALA A 273 -23.77 2.45 4.68
N ALA A 274 -23.04 1.46 4.21
CA ALA A 274 -21.77 1.03 4.81
C ALA A 274 -20.84 0.43 3.74
N GLY A 275 -19.53 0.45 4.03
CA GLY A 275 -18.50 -0.09 3.14
C GLY A 275 -18.29 0.74 1.89
N ASP A 276 -17.83 0.10 0.80
CA ASP A 276 -17.33 0.77 -0.40
C ASP A 276 -18.30 1.76 -1.05
N CYS A 277 -19.61 1.56 -0.84
CA CYS A 277 -20.66 2.41 -1.38
C CYS A 277 -20.90 3.71 -0.59
N ALA A 278 -20.36 3.81 0.63
CA ALA A 278 -20.59 4.91 1.55
C ALA A 278 -19.35 5.81 1.66
N PHE A 279 -19.58 7.08 1.97
CA PHE A 279 -18.56 8.08 2.26
C PHE A 279 -18.85 8.72 3.62
N ALA A 280 -17.88 8.68 4.51
CA ALA A 280 -17.97 9.15 5.88
C ALA A 280 -18.06 10.68 5.94
N ASN A 281 -19.22 11.22 6.28
CA ASN A 281 -19.52 12.65 6.30
C ASN A 281 -19.65 13.24 7.72
N TRP A 282 -18.96 12.65 8.68
CA TRP A 282 -18.79 13.20 10.03
C TRP A 282 -17.39 13.84 10.17
N THR A 283 -17.13 14.50 11.30
CA THR A 283 -15.79 14.98 11.63
C THR A 283 -14.90 13.80 12.05
N TRP A 284 -13.91 13.47 11.23
CA TRP A 284 -13.03 12.33 11.52
C TRP A 284 -12.08 12.63 12.67
N ALA A 285 -11.72 11.57 13.40
CA ALA A 285 -10.60 11.62 14.33
C ALA A 285 -9.29 11.94 13.57
N PRO A 286 -8.32 12.61 14.20
CA PRO A 286 -7.12 13.11 13.51
C PRO A 286 -6.30 12.03 12.80
N HIS A 287 -6.34 10.78 13.30
CA HIS A 287 -5.57 9.65 12.79
C HIS A 287 -6.45 8.62 12.06
N TRP A 288 -7.73 8.92 11.86
CA TRP A 288 -8.62 8.08 11.04
C TRP A 288 -8.74 8.65 9.64
N ILE A 289 -8.63 7.77 8.65
CA ILE A 289 -8.84 8.09 7.24
C ILE A 289 -9.76 7.05 6.64
N GLN A 290 -10.58 7.45 5.66
CA GLN A 290 -11.38 6.50 4.93
C GLN A 290 -10.57 5.84 3.80
N MET A 291 -10.61 4.51 3.74
CA MET A 291 -10.13 3.71 2.62
C MET A 291 -11.12 2.56 2.34
N ARG A 292 -11.32 2.21 1.06
CA ARG A 292 -12.21 1.10 0.66
C ARG A 292 -11.57 -0.25 0.95
N LEU A 293 -11.67 -0.65 2.20
CA LEU A 293 -11.06 -1.85 2.75
C LEU A 293 -12.13 -2.70 3.42
N TRP A 294 -11.94 -4.01 3.37
CA TRP A 294 -12.83 -4.96 4.02
C TRP A 294 -12.97 -4.69 5.53
N SER A 295 -11.87 -4.32 6.21
CA SER A 295 -11.88 -3.98 7.64
C SER A 295 -12.82 -2.82 7.95
N GLN A 296 -12.73 -1.72 7.19
CA GLN A 296 -13.63 -0.58 7.34
C GLN A 296 -15.05 -0.92 6.94
N ALA A 297 -15.27 -1.68 5.88
CA ALA A 297 -16.61 -2.12 5.48
C ALA A 297 -17.29 -2.93 6.60
N ARG A 298 -16.54 -3.81 7.27
CA ARG A 298 -17.02 -4.55 8.43
C ARG A 298 -17.34 -3.63 9.62
N GLN A 299 -16.46 -2.69 9.95
CA GLN A 299 -16.67 -1.72 11.03
C GLN A 299 -17.90 -0.84 10.78
N MET A 300 -18.04 -0.28 9.58
CA MET A 300 -19.21 0.51 9.16
C MET A 300 -20.49 -0.33 9.20
N GLY A 301 -20.44 -1.58 8.73
CA GLY A 301 -21.58 -2.49 8.79
C GLY A 301 -22.03 -2.80 10.22
N PHE A 302 -21.08 -2.97 11.15
CA PHE A 302 -21.38 -3.16 12.56
C PHE A 302 -22.00 -1.91 13.20
N GLN A 303 -21.46 -0.73 12.89
CA GLN A 303 -22.02 0.54 13.35
C GLN A 303 -23.45 0.75 12.82
N ALA A 304 -23.68 0.50 11.53
CA ALA A 304 -25.01 0.60 10.92
C ALA A 304 -26.02 -0.34 11.60
N ALA A 305 -25.61 -1.56 11.92
CA ALA A 305 -26.47 -2.50 12.65
C ALA A 305 -26.81 -2.01 14.07
N LYS A 306 -25.83 -1.47 14.81
CA LYS A 306 -26.06 -0.89 16.15
C LYS A 306 -27.01 0.30 16.07
N THR A 307 -26.81 1.20 15.12
CA THR A 307 -27.62 2.42 14.97
C THR A 307 -29.04 2.10 14.55
N MET A 308 -29.25 1.16 13.61
CA MET A 308 -30.58 0.65 13.26
C MET A 308 -31.32 0.09 14.49
N PHE A 309 -30.63 -0.71 15.32
CA PHE A 309 -31.22 -1.27 16.54
C PHE A 309 -31.54 -0.20 17.59
N GLY A 310 -30.65 0.76 17.81
CA GLY A 310 -30.86 1.90 18.70
C GLY A 310 -32.10 2.70 18.28
N HIS A 311 -32.16 3.09 17.00
CA HIS A 311 -33.30 3.84 16.48
C HIS A 311 -34.63 3.08 16.58
N ALA A 312 -34.62 1.76 16.31
CA ALA A 312 -35.81 0.92 16.46
C ALA A 312 -36.30 0.79 17.92
N THR A 313 -35.42 1.00 18.91
CA THR A 313 -35.74 0.93 20.34
C THR A 313 -35.92 2.30 20.99
N GLY A 314 -35.82 3.39 20.21
CA GLY A 314 -36.02 4.77 20.66
C GLY A 314 -34.76 5.49 21.14
N GLU A 315 -33.59 4.87 21.01
CA GLU A 315 -32.29 5.51 21.20
C GLU A 315 -31.97 6.36 19.97
N LYS A 316 -31.80 7.67 20.17
CA LYS A 316 -31.61 8.64 19.07
C LYS A 316 -30.16 8.84 18.64
N TYR A 317 -29.24 8.44 19.50
CA TYR A 317 -27.81 8.66 19.29
C TYR A 317 -27.06 7.42 19.77
N VAL A 318 -26.49 6.70 18.82
CA VAL A 318 -25.59 5.58 19.09
C VAL A 318 -24.17 6.04 18.75
N PRO A 319 -23.29 6.21 19.76
CA PRO A 319 -21.93 6.69 19.53
C PRO A 319 -21.16 5.83 18.53
N LEU A 320 -20.24 6.46 17.78
CA LEU A 320 -19.26 5.73 17.00
C LEU A 320 -18.42 4.82 17.89
N ASP A 321 -18.12 3.64 17.36
CA ASP A 321 -17.19 2.71 17.99
C ASP A 321 -15.76 3.28 17.97
N PHE A 322 -14.95 2.90 18.95
CA PHE A 322 -13.54 3.31 19.05
C PHE A 322 -12.73 2.96 17.79
N THR A 323 -13.18 1.99 16.99
CA THR A 323 -12.56 1.66 15.69
C THR A 323 -12.51 2.83 14.69
N PHE A 324 -13.25 3.92 14.93
CA PHE A 324 -13.22 5.13 14.10
C PHE A 324 -12.27 6.23 14.62
N GLU A 325 -11.52 5.97 15.69
CA GLU A 325 -10.52 6.92 16.23
C GLU A 325 -9.16 6.82 15.50
N LEU A 326 -8.83 5.64 14.98
CA LEU A 326 -7.54 5.36 14.35
C LEU A 326 -7.71 4.51 13.10
N PHE A 327 -7.00 4.87 12.02
CA PHE A 327 -6.85 3.98 10.88
C PHE A 327 -5.93 2.81 11.23
N THR A 328 -6.46 1.58 11.17
CA THR A 328 -5.65 0.37 11.30
C THR A 328 -5.94 -0.60 10.15
N HIS A 329 -4.87 -1.12 9.56
CA HIS A 329 -5.00 -2.08 8.48
C HIS A 329 -3.82 -3.05 8.46
N VAL A 330 -4.13 -4.33 8.21
CA VAL A 330 -3.12 -5.37 8.03
C VAL A 330 -3.39 -6.05 6.69
N THR A 331 -2.34 -6.17 5.88
CA THR A 331 -2.33 -6.88 4.60
C THR A 331 -1.04 -7.68 4.49
N TYR A 332 -0.93 -8.52 3.48
CA TYR A 332 0.35 -9.09 3.06
C TYR A 332 0.75 -8.47 1.74
N PHE A 333 2.05 -8.20 1.57
CA PHE A 333 2.66 -7.88 0.28
C PHE A 333 3.97 -8.63 0.14
N PHE A 334 4.14 -9.34 -0.99
CA PHE A 334 5.34 -10.13 -1.26
C PHE A 334 5.68 -11.16 -0.16
N GLY A 335 4.65 -11.68 0.52
CA GLY A 335 4.81 -12.61 1.63
C GLY A 335 5.18 -11.96 2.98
N PHE A 336 5.35 -10.64 3.03
CA PHE A 336 5.55 -9.90 4.27
C PHE A 336 4.23 -9.43 4.85
N LYS A 337 4.06 -9.58 6.16
CA LYS A 337 3.02 -8.88 6.92
C LYS A 337 3.25 -7.38 6.80
N VAL A 338 2.24 -6.61 6.44
CA VAL A 338 2.27 -5.15 6.31
C VAL A 338 1.17 -4.57 7.19
N VAL A 339 1.56 -3.78 8.19
CA VAL A 339 0.67 -3.12 9.14
C VAL A 339 0.75 -1.61 8.92
N LEU A 340 -0.42 -0.98 8.81
CA LEU A 340 -0.59 0.45 8.56
C LEU A 340 -1.38 1.03 9.72
N LEU A 341 -0.78 2.01 10.41
CA LEU A 341 -1.37 2.65 11.59
C LEU A 341 -1.45 4.17 11.37
N GLY A 342 -2.59 4.75 11.67
CA GLY A 342 -2.84 6.18 11.61
C GLY A 342 -2.50 6.79 10.25
N LEU A 343 -1.82 7.93 10.29
CA LEU A 343 -1.29 8.61 9.11
C LEU A 343 0.03 7.96 8.68
N PHE A 344 0.00 6.68 8.30
CA PHE A 344 1.18 5.84 8.02
C PHE A 344 2.13 6.38 6.93
N ASN A 345 1.63 7.25 6.05
CA ASN A 345 2.43 8.00 5.07
C ASN A 345 2.37 9.52 5.30
N GLY A 346 1.86 9.96 6.44
CA GLY A 346 1.60 11.37 6.76
C GLY A 346 0.47 11.96 5.93
N GLN A 347 -0.58 11.18 5.67
CA GLN A 347 -1.77 11.62 4.94
C GLN A 347 -2.33 12.91 5.57
N GLY A 348 -2.47 13.96 4.77
CA GLY A 348 -2.98 15.26 5.25
C GLY A 348 -1.95 16.12 6.00
N LEU A 349 -0.73 15.63 6.25
CA LEU A 349 0.33 16.42 6.88
C LEU A 349 1.17 17.18 5.85
N ASP A 350 1.74 18.32 6.26
CA ASP A 350 2.86 18.94 5.55
C ASP A 350 4.17 18.22 5.91
N LEU A 351 4.50 17.20 5.13
CA LEU A 351 5.72 16.40 5.30
C LEU A 351 7.02 17.22 5.14
N THR A 352 6.96 18.42 4.57
CA THR A 352 8.13 19.29 4.39
C THR A 352 8.38 20.18 5.61
N SER A 353 7.41 20.24 6.53
CA SER A 353 7.48 21.06 7.74
C SER A 353 8.71 20.73 8.60
N PRO A 354 9.38 21.72 9.20
CA PRO A 354 10.57 21.51 10.03
C PRO A 354 10.31 20.69 11.31
N ASP A 355 9.06 20.54 11.73
CA ASP A 355 8.63 19.72 12.87
C ASP A 355 8.17 18.31 12.45
N CYS A 356 8.11 18.01 11.16
CA CYS A 356 7.83 16.67 10.62
C CYS A 356 9.14 15.93 10.29
N TYR A 357 9.25 14.69 10.74
CA TYR A 357 10.39 13.80 10.50
C TYR A 357 9.95 12.34 10.63
N LEU A 358 10.83 11.41 10.25
CA LEU A 358 10.60 9.98 10.33
C LEU A 358 11.64 9.34 11.23
N LEU A 359 11.20 8.38 12.03
CA LEU A 359 12.07 7.40 12.68
C LEU A 359 11.95 6.09 11.91
N MET A 360 13.09 5.52 11.53
CA MET A 360 13.12 4.31 10.71
C MET A 360 14.03 3.25 11.32
N ARG A 361 13.59 1.99 11.33
CA ARG A 361 14.41 0.80 11.61
C ARG A 361 14.28 -0.17 10.45
N VAL A 362 15.40 -0.56 9.87
CA VAL A 362 15.41 -1.45 8.70
C VAL A 362 16.43 -2.56 8.90
N THR A 363 15.96 -3.79 8.83
CA THR A 363 16.79 -5.00 8.76
C THR A 363 16.59 -5.62 7.38
N PRO A 364 17.56 -5.51 6.45
CA PRO A 364 17.38 -5.88 5.05
C PRO A 364 16.88 -7.31 4.85
N GLY A 365 15.72 -7.47 4.21
CA GLY A 365 15.11 -8.76 3.94
C GLY A 365 14.24 -9.32 5.07
N GLU A 366 14.17 -8.65 6.22
CA GLU A 366 13.45 -9.15 7.40
C GLU A 366 12.35 -8.18 7.84
N GLU A 367 12.71 -6.94 8.16
CA GLU A 367 11.76 -5.95 8.66
C GLU A 367 12.05 -4.53 8.19
N TYR A 368 10.98 -3.75 8.09
CA TYR A 368 11.00 -2.32 7.82
C TYR A 368 9.97 -1.63 8.70
N VAL A 369 10.43 -0.77 9.59
CA VAL A 369 9.63 0.06 10.49
C VAL A 369 9.83 1.50 10.11
N LYS A 370 8.74 2.23 9.93
CA LYS A 370 8.73 3.68 9.68
C LYS A 370 7.65 4.33 10.54
N CYS A 371 8.06 5.24 11.42
CA CYS A 371 7.17 6.07 12.22
C CYS A 371 7.17 7.50 11.67
N VAL A 372 5.99 8.06 11.42
CA VAL A 372 5.79 9.46 11.04
C VAL A 372 5.62 10.28 12.31
N MET A 373 6.51 11.25 12.51
CA MET A 373 6.55 12.10 13.71
C MET A 373 6.23 13.54 13.33
N GLN A 374 5.47 14.22 14.18
CA GLN A 374 5.27 15.66 14.11
C GLN A 374 5.31 16.26 15.50
N SER A 375 6.15 17.28 15.71
CA SER A 375 6.22 18.01 16.99
C SER A 375 6.40 17.07 18.20
N GLY A 376 7.25 16.04 18.09
CA GLY A 376 7.51 15.09 19.17
C GLY A 376 6.45 14.00 19.36
N ARG A 377 5.38 13.96 18.55
CA ARG A 377 4.30 12.98 18.68
C ARG A 377 4.18 12.09 17.44
N MET A 378 3.86 10.82 17.64
CA MET A 378 3.65 9.90 16.52
C MET A 378 2.30 10.15 15.85
N GLN A 379 2.31 10.28 14.54
CA GLN A 379 1.10 10.49 13.72
C GLN A 379 0.70 9.24 12.93
N GLY A 380 1.63 8.34 12.68
CA GLY A 380 1.37 7.09 11.99
C GLY A 380 2.58 6.19 11.90
N ALA A 381 2.36 4.93 11.52
CA ALA A 381 3.42 3.95 11.35
C ALA A 381 3.14 2.99 10.18
N LEU A 382 4.20 2.56 9.52
CA LEU A 382 4.23 1.49 8.52
C LEU A 382 5.21 0.43 9.00
N LEU A 383 4.71 -0.77 9.23
CA LEU A 383 5.48 -1.92 9.71
C LEU A 383 5.41 -3.02 8.66
N ILE A 384 6.56 -3.55 8.27
CA ILE A 384 6.68 -4.64 7.31
C ILE A 384 7.55 -5.71 7.95
N GLY A 385 7.09 -6.97 7.91
CA GLY A 385 7.71 -8.09 8.61
C GLY A 385 7.11 -8.34 9.98
N GLU A 386 7.77 -9.19 10.77
CA GLU A 386 7.39 -9.44 12.17
C GLU A 386 8.17 -8.47 13.06
N THR A 387 7.49 -7.39 13.48
CA THR A 387 8.15 -6.27 14.18
C THR A 387 7.92 -6.24 15.68
N ASP A 388 6.85 -6.89 16.16
CA ASP A 388 6.38 -6.88 17.55
C ASP A 388 6.17 -5.46 18.14
N LEU A 389 5.80 -4.50 17.30
CA LEU A 389 5.65 -3.08 17.63
C LEU A 389 4.22 -2.57 17.44
N GLU A 390 3.34 -3.38 16.85
CA GLU A 390 2.01 -2.99 16.39
C GLU A 390 1.18 -2.32 17.49
N GLU A 391 1.01 -2.99 18.63
CA GLU A 391 0.22 -2.50 19.77
C GLU A 391 0.84 -1.27 20.42
N THR A 392 2.16 -1.29 20.64
CA THR A 392 2.88 -0.18 21.24
C THR A 392 2.71 1.09 20.39
N LEU A 393 2.93 1.01 19.08
CA LEU A 393 2.82 2.17 18.20
C LEU A 393 1.37 2.63 18.02
N GLU A 394 0.42 1.70 18.02
CA GLU A 394 -1.01 2.02 18.05
C GLU A 394 -1.34 2.90 19.27
N ASN A 395 -0.93 2.47 20.46
CA ASN A 395 -1.15 3.20 21.70
C ASN A 395 -0.44 4.57 21.72
N LEU A 396 0.77 4.67 21.17
CA LEU A 396 1.48 5.94 21.05
C LEU A 396 0.75 6.95 20.16
N ILE A 397 0.15 6.49 19.06
CA ILE A 397 -0.64 7.33 18.16
C ILE A 397 -1.94 7.73 18.85
N VAL A 398 -2.70 6.80 19.43
CA VAL A 398 -3.98 7.12 20.08
C VAL A 398 -3.79 8.09 21.24
N ASN A 399 -2.82 7.83 22.12
CA ASN A 399 -2.60 8.65 23.32
C ASN A 399 -1.90 9.97 23.01
N GLN A 400 -1.36 10.13 21.78
CA GLN A 400 -0.58 11.29 21.38
C GLN A 400 0.48 11.63 22.43
N LEU A 401 1.27 10.66 22.89
CA LEU A 401 2.30 10.90 23.91
C LEU A 401 3.43 11.78 23.36
N ASP A 402 4.05 12.57 24.24
CA ASP A 402 5.23 13.36 23.89
C ASP A 402 6.47 12.47 23.98
N LEU A 403 7.11 12.21 22.85
CA LEU A 403 8.18 11.25 22.68
C LEU A 403 9.55 11.89 22.53
N VAL A 404 9.69 13.22 22.65
CA VAL A 404 10.95 13.95 22.41
C VAL A 404 12.16 13.34 23.13
N ASN A 405 11.97 12.77 24.32
CA ASN A 405 13.05 12.18 25.13
C ASN A 405 13.28 10.68 24.90
N LEU A 406 12.44 10.03 24.09
CA LEU A 406 12.45 8.59 23.84
C LEU A 406 12.76 8.24 22.37
N GLU A 407 12.86 9.23 21.48
CA GLU A 407 12.95 9.01 20.03
C GLU A 407 14.15 8.16 19.60
N ASP A 408 15.30 8.36 20.25
CA ASP A 408 16.55 7.69 19.91
C ASP A 408 16.53 6.21 20.29
N SER A 409 15.78 5.85 21.34
CA SER A 409 15.62 4.47 21.83
C SER A 409 14.34 3.80 21.34
N LEU A 410 13.38 4.56 20.78
CA LEU A 410 12.04 4.07 20.45
C LEU A 410 12.06 2.87 19.51
N LEU A 411 13.04 2.81 18.61
CA LEU A 411 13.16 1.71 17.66
C LEU A 411 14.33 0.78 17.98
N ASP A 412 15.02 0.95 19.11
CA ASP A 412 16.09 0.04 19.50
C ASP A 412 15.49 -1.33 19.87
N PRO A 413 15.82 -2.42 19.14
CA PRO A 413 15.28 -3.74 19.44
C PRO A 413 15.71 -4.29 20.80
N ASN A 414 16.70 -3.68 21.46
CA ASN A 414 17.15 -4.09 22.80
C ASN A 414 16.41 -3.37 23.93
N VAL A 415 15.54 -2.42 23.61
CA VAL A 415 14.74 -1.67 24.58
C VAL A 415 13.33 -2.23 24.58
N ASP A 416 12.89 -2.75 25.72
CA ASP A 416 11.50 -3.13 25.88
C ASP A 416 10.66 -1.88 26.10
N LEU A 417 9.75 -1.60 25.16
CA LEU A 417 8.90 -0.43 25.22
C LEU A 417 7.68 -0.65 26.13
N SER A 418 7.29 -1.89 26.43
CA SER A 418 6.14 -2.11 27.32
C SER A 418 6.39 -1.57 28.73
N ASP A 419 7.65 -1.63 29.19
CA ASP A 419 8.07 -1.10 30.50
C ASP A 419 7.90 0.43 30.64
N TYR A 420 7.78 1.17 29.53
CA TYR A 420 7.62 2.62 29.53
C TYR A 420 6.16 3.09 29.59
N PHE A 421 5.21 2.21 29.25
CA PHE A 421 3.82 2.60 29.00
C PHE A 421 2.77 1.79 29.79
N ASP A 422 3.21 0.86 30.66
CA ASP A 422 2.45 0.35 31.80
C ASP A 422 2.31 1.42 32.91
#